data_AF-A0A0W0EYE1-F1
#
_entry.id   AF-A0A0W0EYE1-F1
#
_cell.length_a   1.000
_cell.length_b   1.000
_cell.length_c   1.000
_cell.angle_alpha   90.00
_cell.angle_beta   90.00
_cell.angle_gamma   90.00
#
_symmetry.space_group_name_H-M   'P 1'
#
loop_
_entity.id
_entity.type
_entity.pdbx_description
1 polymer ?
#
loop_
_entity_poly.entity_id
_entity_poly.type
_entity_poly.pdbx_seq_one_letter_code
_entity_poly.pdbx_strand_id
1 'polypeptide(L)'
;MIYKNSTEFPDDIDPSDAPPSYETLHDTRPSSSAVHDTKAPIVEQNQGSGQDGIGGSPGIRPEGFGSKGKGKAPSSWWGSFGMSRTSREVRTTVLGIIRDVVKEYSNADESKSSAARSILSSCAEACAGQGILFSSLLQEKSIEGHTPIYWAIINRPLDSPSPSSAGSSDLLMSLLSFSAPLEPVTLSEIRLACLNTSDQALFQRLRLSPEFAPLSGTDQMVLRGTIPDEVEVVNVPGDEGAFVVDLKLMQFQKRMKVSKEVGVEFIARGRMWKLAFCVSQKDHVHHTIPRTGTWYIQLSLLENSPPTWIDSRILIPDASLNVPPPGDSSLLDIDSQPSPSTPVPASTSFFGSLAGRASQPKPKPTISLRLQARDQLSAANKSSFHQSSIHVPLENSLMANSLQYAGSSYIGADDSLRARLEAKLAKPEAECVIC
;
A
#
# COMPACT_ATOMS: atom_id res chain seq x y z
N MET A 1 21.65 57.15 21.39
CA MET A 1 20.29 56.73 21.82
C MET A 1 20.25 55.22 21.78
N ILE A 2 20.27 54.57 22.94
CA ILE A 2 20.32 53.12 23.10
C ILE A 2 19.05 52.77 23.89
N TYR A 3 18.13 52.03 23.30
CA TYR A 3 16.96 51.50 24.01
C TYR A 3 17.34 50.14 24.63
N LYS A 4 17.39 50.11 25.97
CA LYS A 4 17.37 48.87 26.76
C LYS A 4 15.91 48.47 26.95
N ASN A 5 15.52 47.30 26.43
CA ASN A 5 14.27 46.63 26.80
C ASN A 5 14.62 45.53 27.81
N SER A 6 14.31 45.75 29.08
CA SER A 6 14.27 44.71 30.11
C SER A 6 12.91 44.01 30.03
N THR A 7 12.92 42.71 29.78
CA THR A 7 11.75 41.83 29.93
C THR A 7 11.95 41.04 31.21
N GLU A 8 11.07 41.29 32.19
CA GLU A 8 10.96 40.52 33.43
C GLU A 8 10.43 39.13 33.10
N PHE A 9 11.13 38.10 33.60
CA PHE A 9 10.64 36.72 33.61
C PHE A 9 9.70 36.54 34.81
N PRO A 10 8.55 35.87 34.67
CA PRO A 10 7.73 35.50 35.81
C PRO A 10 8.43 34.43 36.65
N ASP A 11 8.47 34.69 37.96
CA ASP A 11 9.02 33.83 39.00
C ASP A 11 8.31 32.46 39.06
N ASP A 12 9.14 31.44 39.28
CA ASP A 12 8.90 30.21 40.03
C ASP A 12 7.53 29.51 39.88
N ILE A 13 7.53 28.52 39.00
CA ILE A 13 6.56 27.42 39.05
C ILE A 13 6.89 26.56 40.28
N ASP A 14 6.00 26.64 41.27
CA ASP A 14 6.00 25.82 42.48
C ASP A 14 6.06 24.31 42.13
N PRO A 15 7.06 23.55 42.62
CA PRO A 15 7.25 22.13 42.29
C PRO A 15 6.24 21.18 42.96
N SER A 16 5.14 21.68 43.52
CA SER A 16 4.14 20.89 44.25
C SER A 16 3.07 20.23 43.37
N ASP A 17 3.02 20.52 42.07
CA ASP A 17 2.02 19.98 41.12
C ASP A 17 2.62 18.98 40.10
N ALA A 18 3.63 18.21 40.53
CA ALA A 18 4.13 17.08 39.76
C ALA A 18 3.29 15.81 40.09
N PRO A 19 2.76 15.08 39.09
CA PRO A 19 2.09 13.81 39.34
C PRO A 19 3.06 12.80 40.00
N PRO A 20 2.58 11.91 40.87
CA PRO A 20 3.42 10.94 41.55
C PRO A 20 4.14 10.04 40.55
N SER A 21 5.43 9.81 40.79
CA SER A 21 6.28 8.91 40.02
C SER A 21 5.81 7.46 40.18
N TYR A 22 5.40 6.83 39.09
CA TYR A 22 5.15 5.39 39.02
C TYR A 22 6.46 4.63 38.73
N GLU A 23 7.24 4.40 39.78
CA GLU A 23 8.31 3.40 39.90
C GLU A 23 8.07 2.73 41.26
N THR A 24 7.96 1.42 41.47
CA THR A 24 8.61 0.26 40.87
C THR A 24 7.82 -0.97 41.36
N LEU A 25 7.29 -1.81 40.47
CA LEU A 25 6.84 -3.14 40.87
C LEU A 25 8.07 -4.04 40.96
N HIS A 26 8.49 -4.31 42.20
CA HIS A 26 9.48 -5.31 42.52
C HIS A 26 8.97 -6.70 42.15
N ASP A 27 9.72 -7.41 41.31
CA ASP A 27 9.63 -8.85 41.10
C ASP A 27 10.01 -9.57 42.42
N THR A 28 9.01 -9.93 43.22
CA THR A 28 9.17 -10.89 44.32
C THR A 28 8.98 -12.31 43.79
N ARG A 29 10.12 -12.95 43.50
CA ARG A 29 10.23 -14.39 43.24
C ARG A 29 10.01 -15.16 44.55
N PRO A 30 8.99 -16.04 44.68
CA PRO A 30 8.91 -16.94 45.81
C PRO A 30 9.69 -18.22 45.50
N SER A 31 10.74 -18.44 46.31
CA SER A 31 11.29 -19.75 46.61
C SER A 31 10.25 -20.54 47.40
N SER A 32 9.72 -21.63 46.85
CA SER A 32 9.00 -22.64 47.62
C SER A 32 9.72 -23.99 47.53
N SER A 33 10.14 -24.42 48.72
CA SER A 33 10.59 -25.76 49.07
C SER A 33 9.43 -26.77 49.08
N ALA A 34 9.81 -28.01 48.77
CA ALA A 34 9.13 -29.31 48.88
C ALA A 34 7.93 -29.44 49.83
N VAL A 35 6.96 -30.30 49.42
CA VAL A 35 6.41 -31.47 50.16
C VAL A 35 5.38 -32.20 49.27
N HIS A 36 5.56 -33.54 49.14
CA HIS A 36 4.62 -34.67 48.89
C HIS A 36 3.30 -34.47 48.10
N ASP A 37 2.67 -35.42 47.40
CA ASP A 37 2.86 -36.82 47.00
C ASP A 37 1.49 -37.23 46.42
N THR A 38 1.41 -37.71 45.17
CA THR A 38 0.45 -38.77 44.75
C THR A 38 0.60 -39.17 43.27
N LYS A 39 1.17 -40.36 43.04
CA LYS A 39 0.62 -41.52 42.27
C LYS A 39 0.14 -41.35 40.79
N ALA A 40 1.03 -41.75 39.85
CA ALA A 40 0.92 -42.60 38.61
C ALA A 40 -0.27 -42.50 37.60
N PRO A 41 -0.20 -43.02 36.33
CA PRO A 41 0.87 -43.78 35.62
C PRO A 41 1.30 -43.18 34.24
N ILE A 42 2.58 -43.23 33.85
CA ILE A 42 3.26 -44.22 32.94
C ILE A 42 2.51 -44.53 31.62
N VAL A 43 3.03 -43.97 30.51
CA VAL A 43 2.99 -44.58 29.16
C VAL A 43 4.40 -44.48 28.56
N GLU A 44 4.85 -45.60 28.03
CA GLU A 44 6.23 -45.94 27.67
C GLU A 44 6.77 -45.19 26.46
N GLN A 45 8.03 -44.73 26.59
CA GLN A 45 8.94 -44.47 25.48
C GLN A 45 9.47 -45.80 24.95
N ASN A 46 9.43 -45.99 23.63
CA ASN A 46 10.20 -47.02 22.96
C ASN A 46 11.37 -46.37 22.20
N GLN A 47 12.59 -46.65 22.64
CA GLN A 47 13.83 -46.33 21.95
C GLN A 47 14.12 -47.44 20.92
N GLY A 48 14.56 -47.04 19.73
CA GLY A 48 15.16 -47.94 18.75
C GLY A 48 16.30 -47.22 18.04
N SER A 49 17.51 -47.66 18.32
CA SER A 49 18.79 -47.18 17.80
C SER A 49 19.32 -48.08 16.68
N GLY A 50 20.03 -47.45 15.72
CA GLY A 50 21.10 -48.06 14.92
C GLY A 50 20.73 -48.48 13.48
N GLN A 51 21.37 -47.88 12.46
CA GLN A 51 22.58 -48.41 11.83
C GLN A 51 22.95 -47.67 10.52
N ASP A 52 24.26 -47.57 10.30
CA ASP A 52 24.96 -47.12 9.11
C ASP A 52 24.70 -47.95 7.84
N GLY A 53 24.91 -47.36 6.66
CA GLY A 53 24.99 -48.11 5.40
C GLY A 53 25.24 -47.26 4.15
N ILE A 54 26.49 -47.25 3.69
CA ILE A 54 26.97 -46.71 2.41
C ILE A 54 26.64 -47.68 1.25
N GLY A 55 26.27 -47.15 0.06
CA GLY A 55 26.69 -47.75 -1.22
C GLY A 55 25.65 -47.91 -2.35
N GLY A 56 25.98 -47.36 -3.53
CA GLY A 56 25.84 -48.05 -4.83
C GLY A 56 24.59 -47.80 -5.70
N SER A 57 24.77 -47.15 -6.86
CA SER A 57 23.91 -47.25 -8.06
C SER A 57 24.18 -48.56 -8.85
N PRO A 58 23.60 -48.87 -10.03
CA PRO A 58 22.44 -48.33 -10.76
C PRO A 58 21.46 -49.42 -11.31
N GLY A 59 20.30 -49.00 -11.85
CA GLY A 59 19.72 -49.64 -13.04
C GLY A 59 18.24 -50.04 -13.04
N ILE A 60 17.64 -49.85 -14.21
CA ILE A 60 16.46 -50.52 -14.81
C ILE A 60 15.10 -49.77 -14.75
N ARG A 61 14.69 -49.33 -15.95
CA ARG A 61 13.34 -48.93 -16.38
C ARG A 61 12.33 -50.09 -16.18
N PRO A 62 11.04 -49.78 -16.02
CA PRO A 62 10.15 -50.07 -17.15
C PRO A 62 9.13 -48.97 -17.46
N GLU A 63 8.72 -48.98 -18.72
CA GLU A 63 7.55 -48.29 -19.24
C GLU A 63 6.28 -48.75 -18.52
N GLY A 64 5.39 -47.80 -18.25
CA GLY A 64 4.09 -48.06 -17.63
C GLY A 64 3.05 -47.09 -18.19
N PHE A 65 2.29 -47.57 -19.17
CA PHE A 65 1.10 -46.94 -19.71
C PHE A 65 0.03 -46.72 -18.63
N GLY A 66 -0.65 -45.57 -18.73
CA GLY A 66 -2.08 -45.46 -18.45
C GLY A 66 -2.52 -45.29 -16.99
N SER A 67 -2.90 -44.06 -16.63
CA SER A 67 -4.00 -43.86 -15.67
C SER A 67 -4.65 -42.49 -15.88
N LYS A 68 -5.90 -42.51 -16.36
CA LYS A 68 -6.86 -41.40 -16.30
C LYS A 68 -7.16 -41.11 -14.82
N GLY A 69 -6.37 -40.25 -14.20
CA GLY A 69 -6.69 -39.67 -12.90
C GLY A 69 -7.82 -38.64 -13.04
N LYS A 70 -9.05 -39.03 -12.71
CA LYS A 70 -10.12 -38.09 -12.34
C LYS A 70 -9.59 -37.25 -11.16
N GLY A 71 -9.11 -36.04 -11.45
CA GLY A 71 -8.77 -35.05 -10.45
C GLY A 71 -10.00 -34.71 -9.63
N LYS A 72 -10.15 -35.33 -8.47
CA LYS A 72 -11.06 -34.88 -7.42
C LYS A 72 -10.50 -33.55 -6.94
N ALA A 73 -11.13 -32.45 -7.35
CA ALA A 73 -10.86 -31.14 -6.79
C ALA A 73 -10.98 -31.23 -5.25
N PRO A 74 -10.08 -30.60 -4.49
CA PRO A 74 -10.18 -30.54 -3.04
C PRO A 74 -11.39 -29.66 -2.69
N SER A 75 -12.56 -30.28 -2.52
CA SER A 75 -13.73 -29.62 -1.97
C SER A 75 -13.44 -29.33 -0.50
N SER A 76 -13.14 -28.07 -0.20
CA SER A 76 -12.91 -27.55 1.14
C SER A 76 -14.21 -27.48 1.97
N TRP A 77 -14.82 -28.65 2.21
CA TRP A 77 -16.09 -28.85 2.91
C TRP A 77 -15.93 -28.90 4.45
N TRP A 78 -14.71 -28.75 4.99
CA TRP A 78 -14.32 -29.21 6.34
C TRP A 78 -15.01 -28.57 7.58
N GLY A 79 -16.09 -27.79 7.45
CA GLY A 79 -16.74 -27.09 8.57
C GLY A 79 -18.25 -27.30 8.79
N SER A 80 -18.98 -28.00 7.92
CA SER A 80 -20.47 -27.99 7.98
C SER A 80 -21.12 -29.10 8.84
N PHE A 81 -20.36 -29.77 9.71
CA PHE A 81 -20.88 -30.77 10.65
C PHE A 81 -21.51 -30.08 11.87
N GLY A 82 -22.66 -29.42 11.68
CA GLY A 82 -23.41 -28.79 12.76
C GLY A 82 -24.53 -27.84 12.35
N MET A 83 -24.56 -27.39 11.09
CA MET A 83 -25.63 -26.51 10.61
C MET A 83 -26.94 -27.27 10.45
N SER A 84 -28.04 -26.68 10.95
CA SER A 84 -29.39 -27.16 10.69
C SER A 84 -29.68 -27.19 9.18
N ARG A 85 -30.61 -28.05 8.75
CA ARG A 85 -31.04 -28.12 7.35
C ARG A 85 -31.52 -26.75 6.84
N THR A 86 -32.26 -26.01 7.66
CA THR A 86 -32.74 -24.65 7.35
C THR A 86 -31.60 -23.68 7.10
N SER A 87 -30.55 -23.71 7.91
CA SER A 87 -29.38 -22.83 7.75
C SER A 87 -28.63 -23.08 6.44
N ARG A 88 -28.52 -24.35 6.00
CA ARG A 88 -27.93 -24.68 4.69
C ARG A 88 -28.78 -24.20 3.50
N GLU A 89 -30.10 -24.34 3.60
CA GLU A 89 -31.03 -23.87 2.59
C GLU A 89 -30.97 -22.33 2.48
N VAL A 90 -31.01 -21.61 3.61
CA VAL A 90 -30.86 -20.14 3.63
C VAL A 90 -29.52 -19.69 3.04
N ARG A 91 -28.42 -20.33 3.43
CA ARG A 91 -27.09 -20.03 2.87
C ARG A 91 -27.06 -20.19 1.34
N THR A 92 -27.60 -21.30 0.84
CA THR A 92 -27.61 -21.58 -0.61
C THR A 92 -28.45 -20.55 -1.36
N THR A 93 -29.62 -20.22 -0.82
CA THR A 93 -30.52 -19.20 -1.39
C THR A 93 -29.85 -17.83 -1.40
N VAL A 94 -29.25 -17.40 -0.29
CA VAL A 94 -28.57 -16.11 -0.19
C VAL A 94 -27.40 -16.00 -1.17
N LEU A 95 -26.56 -17.04 -1.30
CA LEU A 95 -25.48 -17.06 -2.28
C LEU A 95 -26.00 -17.02 -3.74
N GLY A 96 -27.14 -17.64 -4.02
CA GLY A 96 -27.83 -17.53 -5.30
C GLY A 96 -28.25 -16.09 -5.59
N ILE A 97 -28.93 -15.44 -4.65
CA ILE A 97 -29.37 -14.04 -4.77
C ILE A 97 -28.18 -13.10 -4.95
N ILE A 98 -27.11 -13.24 -4.16
CA ILE A 98 -25.90 -12.42 -4.29
C ILE A 98 -25.31 -12.56 -5.70
N ARG A 99 -25.24 -13.79 -6.22
CA ARG A 99 -24.73 -14.03 -7.58
C ARG A 99 -25.57 -13.32 -8.62
N ASP A 100 -26.90 -13.37 -8.50
CA ASP A 100 -27.81 -12.74 -9.45
C ASP A 100 -27.68 -11.20 -9.39
N VAL A 101 -27.63 -10.63 -8.18
CA VAL A 101 -27.38 -9.19 -7.96
C VAL A 101 -26.07 -8.74 -8.63
N VAL A 102 -24.97 -9.47 -8.45
CA VAL A 102 -23.67 -9.13 -9.04
C VAL A 102 -23.67 -9.25 -10.57
N LYS A 103 -24.41 -10.22 -11.13
CA LYS A 103 -24.53 -10.39 -12.59
C LYS A 103 -25.38 -9.29 -13.23
N GLU A 104 -26.52 -8.96 -12.64
CA GLU A 104 -27.44 -7.96 -13.17
C GLU A 104 -26.90 -6.52 -13.09
N TYR A 105 -25.96 -6.26 -12.17
CA TYR A 105 -25.35 -4.94 -11.98
C TYR A 105 -24.57 -4.42 -13.19
N SER A 106 -24.04 -5.31 -14.04
CA SER A 106 -23.23 -4.94 -15.22
C SER A 106 -23.94 -3.99 -16.20
N ASN A 107 -25.28 -3.93 -16.15
CA ASN A 107 -26.13 -3.12 -17.03
C ASN A 107 -26.96 -2.08 -16.25
N ALA A 108 -26.46 -1.60 -15.11
CA ALA A 108 -27.28 -0.87 -14.15
C ALA A 108 -27.27 0.65 -14.32
N ASP A 109 -28.48 1.19 -14.51
CA ASP A 109 -28.84 2.56 -14.19
C ASP A 109 -28.78 2.78 -12.66
N GLU A 110 -28.62 4.03 -12.22
CA GLU A 110 -28.41 4.41 -10.80
C GLU A 110 -29.51 3.83 -9.88
N SER A 111 -30.74 3.75 -10.40
CA SER A 111 -31.92 3.16 -9.75
C SER A 111 -31.74 1.71 -9.28
N LYS A 112 -30.88 0.90 -9.92
CA LYS A 112 -30.66 -0.49 -9.51
C LYS A 112 -29.71 -0.62 -8.32
N SER A 113 -28.85 0.38 -8.08
CA SER A 113 -27.90 0.36 -6.95
C SER A 113 -28.62 0.39 -5.60
N SER A 114 -29.70 1.17 -5.50
CA SER A 114 -30.53 1.23 -4.29
C SER A 114 -31.27 -0.09 -4.05
N ALA A 115 -31.86 -0.68 -5.10
CA ALA A 115 -32.53 -1.97 -5.04
C ALA A 115 -31.57 -3.08 -4.59
N ALA A 116 -30.36 -3.12 -5.15
CA ALA A 116 -29.34 -4.08 -4.76
C ALA A 116 -28.95 -3.94 -3.28
N ARG A 117 -28.81 -2.72 -2.77
CA ARG A 117 -28.54 -2.47 -1.34
C ARG A 117 -29.68 -2.99 -0.45
N SER A 118 -30.94 -2.76 -0.83
CA SER A 118 -32.09 -3.30 -0.11
C SER A 118 -32.10 -4.84 -0.10
N ILE A 119 -31.81 -5.47 -1.23
CA ILE A 119 -31.71 -6.94 -1.34
C ILE A 119 -30.60 -7.48 -0.42
N LEU A 120 -29.42 -6.85 -0.41
CA LEU A 120 -28.31 -7.24 0.47
C LEU A 120 -28.69 -7.09 1.95
N SER A 121 -29.41 -6.03 2.32
CA SER A 121 -29.93 -5.84 3.68
C SER A 121 -30.87 -6.98 4.09
N SER A 122 -31.83 -7.33 3.22
CA SER A 122 -32.75 -8.46 3.48
C SER A 122 -32.02 -9.79 3.59
N CYS A 123 -30.97 -10.01 2.78
CA CYS A 123 -30.12 -11.19 2.90
C CYS A 123 -29.36 -11.23 4.24
N ALA A 124 -28.86 -10.09 4.70
CA ALA A 124 -28.17 -9.97 5.98
C ALA A 124 -29.11 -10.31 7.15
N GLU A 125 -30.34 -9.78 7.15
CA GLU A 125 -31.37 -10.09 8.14
C GLU A 125 -31.76 -11.57 8.15
N ALA A 126 -31.95 -12.17 6.97
CA ALA A 126 -32.25 -13.59 6.83
C ALA A 126 -31.11 -14.48 7.37
N CYS A 127 -29.85 -14.09 7.14
CA CYS A 127 -28.68 -14.78 7.68
C CYS A 127 -28.63 -14.68 9.21
N ALA A 128 -28.87 -13.49 9.76
CA ALA A 128 -28.89 -13.26 11.20
C ALA A 128 -29.93 -14.14 11.92
N GLY A 129 -31.12 -14.31 11.32
CA GLY A 129 -32.17 -15.20 11.84
C GLY A 129 -31.80 -16.69 11.89
N GLN A 130 -30.75 -17.11 11.18
CA GLN A 130 -30.24 -18.49 11.19
C GLN A 130 -28.83 -18.61 11.81
N GLY A 131 -28.32 -17.55 12.44
CA GLY A 131 -26.97 -17.54 13.02
C GLY A 131 -25.84 -17.63 11.99
N ILE A 132 -26.08 -17.20 10.75
CA ILE A 132 -25.08 -17.18 9.67
C ILE A 132 -24.46 -15.79 9.61
N LEU A 133 -23.13 -15.72 9.58
CA LEU A 133 -22.42 -14.45 9.37
C LEU A 133 -22.48 -14.07 7.89
N PHE A 134 -23.26 -13.03 7.58
CA PHE A 134 -23.40 -12.53 6.20
C PHE A 134 -22.08 -12.05 5.60
N SER A 135 -21.22 -11.43 6.42
CA SER A 135 -19.88 -11.00 6.02
C SER A 135 -19.01 -12.16 5.53
N SER A 136 -19.06 -13.31 6.21
CA SER A 136 -18.35 -14.51 5.76
C SER A 136 -18.86 -15.01 4.41
N LEU A 137 -20.18 -14.99 4.15
CA LEU A 137 -20.74 -15.40 2.85
C LEU A 137 -20.27 -14.52 1.69
N LEU A 138 -20.17 -13.20 1.91
CA LEU A 138 -19.71 -12.26 0.87
C LEU A 138 -18.23 -12.40 0.53
N GLN A 139 -17.44 -12.99 1.43
CA GLN A 139 -16.01 -13.23 1.27
C GLN A 139 -15.70 -14.64 0.74
N GLU A 140 -16.71 -15.51 0.65
CA GLU A 140 -16.55 -16.85 0.09
C GLU A 140 -16.41 -16.83 -1.44
N LYS A 141 -15.56 -17.73 -1.95
CA LYS A 141 -15.34 -17.96 -3.38
C LYS A 141 -16.50 -18.71 -4.04
N SER A 142 -17.68 -18.10 -4.04
CA SER A 142 -18.98 -18.72 -4.38
C SER A 142 -19.41 -18.56 -5.85
N ILE A 143 -18.69 -17.74 -6.63
CA ILE A 143 -18.98 -17.49 -8.04
C ILE A 143 -17.72 -17.81 -8.84
N GLU A 144 -17.73 -18.95 -9.54
CA GLU A 144 -16.65 -19.34 -10.46
C GLU A 144 -15.24 -19.32 -9.83
N GLY A 145 -15.14 -19.64 -8.54
CA GLY A 145 -13.85 -19.68 -7.82
C GLY A 145 -13.37 -18.34 -7.26
N HIS A 146 -14.17 -17.27 -7.40
CA HIS A 146 -13.89 -15.93 -6.90
C HIS A 146 -15.00 -15.42 -5.98
N THR A 147 -14.72 -14.33 -5.25
CA THR A 147 -15.68 -13.70 -4.36
C THR A 147 -16.73 -12.88 -5.14
N PRO A 148 -17.94 -12.68 -4.59
CA PRO A 148 -18.88 -11.70 -5.11
C PRO A 148 -18.29 -10.30 -5.33
N ILE A 149 -17.40 -9.86 -4.43
CA ILE A 149 -16.73 -8.55 -4.52
C ILE A 149 -15.80 -8.48 -5.73
N TYR A 150 -15.04 -9.55 -6.00
CA TYR A 150 -14.20 -9.66 -7.20
C TYR A 150 -15.03 -9.45 -8.46
N TRP A 151 -16.15 -10.17 -8.60
CA TRP A 151 -17.01 -10.07 -9.77
C TRP A 151 -17.71 -8.70 -9.89
N ALA A 152 -18.06 -8.08 -8.76
CA ALA A 152 -18.60 -6.73 -8.76
C ALA A 152 -17.60 -5.69 -9.32
N ILE A 153 -16.30 -5.91 -9.13
CA ILE A 153 -15.25 -5.07 -9.73
C ILE A 153 -15.09 -5.38 -11.23
N ILE A 154 -14.98 -6.66 -11.60
CA ILE A 154 -14.79 -7.08 -13.00
C ILE A 154 -15.96 -6.63 -13.90
N ASN A 155 -17.19 -6.73 -13.39
CA ASN A 155 -18.39 -6.39 -14.14
C ASN A 155 -18.74 -4.90 -14.09
N ARG A 156 -17.93 -4.07 -13.43
CA ARG A 156 -18.17 -2.63 -13.32
C ARG A 156 -17.99 -1.95 -14.68
N PRO A 157 -18.93 -1.11 -15.12
CA PRO A 157 -18.74 -0.25 -16.29
C PRO A 157 -17.58 0.74 -16.06
N LEU A 158 -16.64 0.82 -17.01
CA LEU A 158 -15.47 1.72 -16.94
C LEU A 158 -15.84 3.21 -17.17
N ASP A 159 -16.97 3.47 -17.83
CA ASP A 159 -17.36 4.80 -18.33
C ASP A 159 -18.14 5.67 -17.35
N SER A 160 -17.85 5.60 -16.04
CA SER A 160 -18.36 6.58 -15.06
C SER A 160 -17.26 7.55 -14.60
N PRO A 161 -16.71 8.40 -15.49
CA PRO A 161 -15.61 9.32 -15.17
C PRO A 161 -16.09 10.58 -14.44
N SER A 162 -17.19 10.52 -13.69
CA SER A 162 -17.68 11.69 -12.97
C SER A 162 -17.18 11.66 -11.52
N PRO A 163 -16.07 12.36 -11.18
CA PRO A 163 -15.64 12.53 -9.79
C PRO A 163 -16.63 13.35 -8.96
N SER A 164 -17.64 13.98 -9.58
CA SER A 164 -18.66 14.80 -8.89
C SER A 164 -19.84 14.00 -8.34
N SER A 165 -20.02 12.73 -8.74
CA SER A 165 -21.01 11.83 -8.12
C SER A 165 -20.46 11.12 -6.88
N ALA A 166 -19.79 11.87 -6.00
CA ALA A 166 -19.17 11.39 -4.76
C ALA A 166 -20.17 10.82 -3.71
N GLY A 167 -21.46 10.71 -4.05
CA GLY A 167 -22.52 10.22 -3.17
C GLY A 167 -23.35 9.05 -3.70
N SER A 168 -23.15 8.58 -4.93
CA SER A 168 -23.92 7.43 -5.42
C SER A 168 -23.39 6.16 -4.74
N SER A 169 -24.21 5.57 -3.86
CA SER A 169 -23.92 4.31 -3.18
C SER A 169 -23.82 3.16 -4.19
N ASP A 170 -22.62 2.99 -4.75
CA ASP A 170 -22.26 1.91 -5.66
C ASP A 170 -22.47 0.54 -4.99
N LEU A 171 -22.91 -0.46 -5.77
CA LEU A 171 -23.07 -1.84 -5.30
C LEU A 171 -21.78 -2.33 -4.62
N LEU A 172 -20.63 -2.01 -5.20
CA LEU A 172 -19.33 -2.39 -4.66
C LEU A 172 -19.13 -1.87 -3.23
N MET A 173 -19.45 -0.60 -3.00
CA MET A 173 -19.33 0.01 -1.67
C MET A 173 -20.32 -0.61 -0.68
N SER A 174 -21.52 -0.98 -1.15
CA SER A 174 -22.48 -1.73 -0.32
C SER A 174 -21.94 -3.10 0.06
N LEU A 175 -21.41 -3.88 -0.90
CA LEU A 175 -20.80 -5.18 -0.64
C LEU A 175 -19.64 -5.08 0.36
N LEU A 176 -18.75 -4.08 0.20
CA LEU A 176 -17.63 -3.85 1.13
C LEU A 176 -18.13 -3.54 2.54
N SER A 177 -19.17 -2.69 2.68
CA SER A 177 -19.74 -2.33 3.98
C SER A 177 -20.34 -3.53 4.73
N PHE A 178 -20.99 -4.46 4.00
CA PHE A 178 -21.52 -5.70 4.59
C PHE A 178 -20.45 -6.78 4.83
N SER A 179 -19.28 -6.65 4.18
CA SER A 179 -18.20 -7.62 4.27
C SER A 179 -17.19 -7.30 5.37
N ALA A 180 -17.17 -6.07 5.91
CA ALA A 180 -16.21 -5.66 6.92
C ALA A 180 -16.34 -6.49 8.22
N PRO A 181 -15.20 -6.87 8.86
CA PRO A 181 -13.82 -6.67 8.42
C PRO A 181 -13.43 -7.62 7.27
N LEU A 182 -12.65 -7.12 6.31
CA LEU A 182 -12.17 -7.92 5.19
C LEU A 182 -11.01 -8.84 5.58
N GLU A 183 -11.10 -10.10 5.18
CA GLU A 183 -10.03 -11.07 5.32
C GLU A 183 -8.88 -10.76 4.34
N PRO A 184 -7.63 -11.07 4.69
CA PRO A 184 -6.48 -10.84 3.81
C PRO A 184 -6.62 -11.51 2.44
N VAL A 185 -7.28 -12.68 2.37
CA VAL A 185 -7.56 -13.39 1.10
C VAL A 185 -8.54 -12.59 0.24
N THR A 186 -9.58 -12.01 0.84
CA THR A 186 -10.53 -11.14 0.14
C THR A 186 -9.87 -9.88 -0.37
N LEU A 187 -8.97 -9.26 0.42
CA LEU A 187 -8.18 -8.10 -0.02
C LEU A 187 -7.31 -8.45 -1.24
N SER A 188 -6.66 -9.62 -1.23
CA SER A 188 -5.89 -10.13 -2.37
C SER A 188 -6.76 -10.32 -3.62
N GLU A 189 -7.99 -10.83 -3.47
CA GLU A 189 -8.95 -10.97 -4.57
C GLU A 189 -9.43 -9.62 -5.10
N ILE A 190 -9.70 -8.64 -4.23
CA ILE A 190 -10.04 -7.27 -4.65
C ILE A 190 -8.89 -6.65 -5.45
N ARG A 191 -7.66 -6.79 -4.97
CA ARG A 191 -6.46 -6.34 -5.68
C ARG A 191 -6.32 -7.01 -7.04
N LEU A 192 -6.53 -8.32 -7.11
CA LEU A 192 -6.52 -9.09 -8.37
C LEU A 192 -7.58 -8.58 -9.34
N ALA A 193 -8.80 -8.28 -8.87
CA ALA A 193 -9.87 -7.75 -9.72
C ALA A 193 -9.52 -6.37 -10.29
N CYS A 194 -8.98 -5.49 -9.46
CA CYS A 194 -8.51 -4.15 -9.89
C CYS A 194 -7.35 -4.27 -10.90
N LEU A 195 -6.44 -5.23 -10.67
CA LEU A 195 -5.33 -5.49 -11.59
C LEU A 195 -5.83 -5.97 -12.95
N ASN A 196 -6.79 -6.90 -12.98
CA ASN A 196 -7.37 -7.45 -14.21
C ASN A 196 -8.12 -6.40 -15.04
N THR A 197 -8.76 -5.43 -14.38
CA THR A 197 -9.44 -4.31 -15.05
C THR A 197 -8.50 -3.14 -15.35
N SER A 198 -7.32 -3.11 -14.73
CA SER A 198 -6.39 -1.98 -14.76
C SER A 198 -7.04 -0.63 -14.37
N ASP A 199 -8.10 -0.67 -13.55
CA ASP A 199 -8.83 0.51 -13.10
C ASP A 199 -8.15 1.15 -11.86
N GLN A 200 -7.17 2.00 -12.14
CA GLN A 200 -6.44 2.74 -11.12
C GLN A 200 -7.35 3.69 -10.32
N ALA A 201 -8.33 4.34 -10.97
CA ALA A 201 -9.19 5.31 -10.31
C ALA A 201 -10.08 4.63 -9.25
N LEU A 202 -10.63 3.46 -9.60
CA LEU A 202 -11.34 2.62 -8.66
C LEU A 202 -10.43 2.16 -7.53
N PHE A 203 -9.23 1.66 -7.86
CA PHE A 203 -8.30 1.19 -6.84
C PHE A 203 -7.93 2.29 -5.83
N GLN A 204 -7.69 3.52 -6.30
CA GLN A 204 -7.45 4.64 -5.39
C GLN A 204 -8.68 4.96 -4.55
N ARG A 205 -9.89 4.95 -5.12
CA ARG A 205 -11.13 5.14 -4.35
C ARG A 205 -11.30 4.08 -3.26
N LEU A 206 -11.00 2.82 -3.57
CA LEU A 206 -11.03 1.72 -2.59
C LEU A 206 -10.01 1.96 -1.47
N ARG A 207 -8.80 2.43 -1.79
CA ARG A 207 -7.80 2.80 -0.75
C ARG A 207 -8.26 3.91 0.19
N LEU A 208 -9.22 4.74 -0.21
CA LEU A 208 -9.79 5.76 0.67
C LEU A 208 -10.85 5.20 1.63
N SER A 209 -11.37 3.99 1.36
CA SER A 209 -12.35 3.33 2.22
C SER A 209 -11.67 2.65 3.41
N PRO A 210 -12.10 2.94 4.65
CA PRO A 210 -11.52 2.33 5.85
C PRO A 210 -11.76 0.82 5.91
N GLU A 211 -12.77 0.31 5.23
CA GLU A 211 -13.05 -1.13 5.14
C GLU A 211 -11.99 -1.87 4.33
N PHE A 212 -11.40 -1.22 3.32
CA PHE A 212 -10.41 -1.82 2.42
C PHE A 212 -8.96 -1.60 2.88
N ALA A 213 -8.61 -0.37 3.26
CA ALA A 213 -7.27 0.00 3.69
C ALA A 213 -7.33 0.63 5.09
N PRO A 214 -7.60 -0.17 6.14
CA PRO A 214 -7.63 0.37 7.49
C PRO A 214 -6.27 0.97 7.83
N LEU A 215 -6.27 2.23 8.26
CA LEU A 215 -5.06 2.88 8.73
C LEU A 215 -4.56 2.15 9.98
N SER A 216 -3.24 2.04 10.12
CA SER A 216 -2.64 1.63 11.40
C SER A 216 -3.17 2.54 12.51
N GLY A 217 -3.42 2.01 13.71
CA GLY A 217 -3.87 2.84 14.84
C GLY A 217 -2.93 4.02 15.13
N THR A 218 -1.62 3.85 14.87
CA THR A 218 -0.64 4.94 14.95
C THR A 218 -0.86 6.01 13.88
N ASP A 219 -1.07 5.61 12.63
CA ASP A 219 -1.35 6.53 11.53
C ASP A 219 -2.69 7.22 11.71
N GLN A 220 -3.73 6.54 12.21
CA GLN A 220 -5.02 7.15 12.52
C GLN A 220 -4.88 8.25 13.59
N MET A 221 -4.07 8.00 14.63
CA MET A 221 -3.78 8.98 15.68
C MET A 221 -2.96 10.17 15.17
N VAL A 222 -1.97 9.93 14.30
CA VAL A 222 -1.13 10.99 13.72
C VAL A 222 -1.94 11.84 12.74
N LEU A 223 -2.70 11.16 11.86
CA LEU A 223 -3.47 11.82 10.82
C LEU A 223 -4.64 12.62 11.38
N ARG A 224 -5.21 12.27 12.55
CA ARG A 224 -6.33 13.01 13.19
C ARG A 224 -7.49 13.34 12.22
N GLY A 225 -7.78 12.44 11.28
CA GLY A 225 -8.80 12.65 10.25
C GLY A 225 -8.37 13.53 9.07
N THR A 226 -7.05 13.72 8.84
CA THR A 226 -6.55 14.41 7.64
C THR A 226 -6.82 13.65 6.35
N ILE A 227 -6.75 14.40 5.26
CA ILE A 227 -6.94 13.94 3.88
C ILE A 227 -5.96 12.78 3.60
N PRO A 228 -6.43 11.70 2.95
CA PRO A 228 -5.57 10.60 2.54
C PRO A 228 -4.49 11.02 1.53
N ASP A 229 -3.47 10.19 1.37
CA ASP A 229 -2.42 10.41 0.37
C ASP A 229 -3.00 10.44 -1.05
N GLU A 230 -2.59 11.41 -1.87
CA GLU A 230 -3.05 11.53 -3.27
C GLU A 230 -2.07 10.80 -4.20
N VAL A 231 -2.60 10.02 -5.14
CA VAL A 231 -1.83 9.25 -6.11
C VAL A 231 -2.47 9.34 -7.48
N GLU A 232 -1.73 9.91 -8.43
CA GLU A 232 -2.14 10.00 -9.82
C GLU A 232 -1.17 9.19 -10.69
N VAL A 233 -1.70 8.36 -11.58
CA VAL A 233 -0.88 7.55 -12.50
C VAL A 233 -1.22 7.96 -13.92
N VAL A 234 -0.19 8.31 -14.68
CA VAL A 234 -0.28 8.67 -16.09
C VAL A 234 0.54 7.67 -16.90
N ASN A 235 -0.12 6.88 -17.74
CA ASN A 235 0.56 6.03 -18.72
C ASN A 235 0.99 6.90 -19.91
N VAL A 236 2.29 6.91 -20.23
CA VAL A 236 2.83 7.74 -21.32
C VAL A 236 2.33 7.22 -22.68
N PRO A 237 1.61 8.04 -23.48
CA PRO A 237 1.14 7.61 -24.79
C PRO A 237 2.32 7.35 -25.73
N GLY A 238 2.26 6.25 -26.49
CA GLY A 238 3.30 5.89 -27.47
C GLY A 238 4.49 5.11 -26.91
N ASP A 239 4.66 5.01 -25.58
CA ASP A 239 5.65 4.13 -24.95
C ASP A 239 4.93 3.06 -24.13
N GLU A 240 4.90 1.81 -24.62
CA GLU A 240 4.14 0.72 -24.00
C GLU A 240 4.58 0.38 -22.57
N GLY A 241 5.81 0.75 -22.19
CA GLY A 241 6.38 0.46 -20.88
C GLY A 241 6.49 1.66 -19.93
N ALA A 242 6.38 2.89 -20.42
CA ALA A 242 6.61 4.08 -19.61
C ALA A 242 5.35 4.57 -18.88
N PHE A 243 5.53 4.99 -17.63
CA PHE A 243 4.47 5.58 -16.82
C PHE A 243 5.07 6.56 -15.81
N VAL A 244 4.22 7.48 -15.37
CA VAL A 244 4.53 8.49 -14.37
C VAL A 244 3.54 8.35 -13.22
N VAL A 245 4.02 8.53 -12.01
CA VAL A 245 3.18 8.56 -10.81
C VAL A 245 3.46 9.83 -10.03
N ASP A 246 2.48 10.70 -9.93
CA ASP A 246 2.53 11.91 -9.12
C ASP A 246 1.90 11.62 -7.74
N LEU A 247 2.63 11.97 -6.69
CA LEU A 247 2.36 11.58 -5.31
C LEU A 247 2.32 12.81 -4.41
N LYS A 248 1.36 12.83 -3.48
CA LYS A 248 1.32 13.78 -2.37
C LYS A 248 1.05 13.03 -1.07
N LEU A 249 2.09 12.87 -0.28
CA LEU A 249 2.07 12.12 0.97
C LEU A 249 1.83 13.06 2.15
N MET A 250 0.69 12.92 2.82
CA MET A 250 0.28 13.82 3.89
C MET A 250 1.00 13.49 5.20
N GLN A 251 1.36 14.55 5.94
CA GLN A 251 2.05 14.44 7.23
C GLN A 251 3.31 13.58 7.20
N PHE A 252 4.06 13.65 6.10
CA PHE A 252 5.13 12.72 5.75
C PHE A 252 6.15 12.53 6.88
N GLN A 253 6.72 13.63 7.40
CA GLN A 253 7.74 13.56 8.45
C GLN A 253 7.19 13.00 9.76
N LYS A 254 5.95 13.32 10.12
CA LYS A 254 5.32 12.81 11.35
C LYS A 254 5.13 11.30 11.26
N ARG A 255 4.60 10.81 10.14
CA ARG A 255 4.41 9.38 9.90
C ARG A 255 5.73 8.62 9.82
N MET A 256 6.75 9.18 9.16
CA MET A 256 8.10 8.60 9.15
C MET A 256 8.70 8.49 10.56
N LYS A 257 8.43 9.46 11.45
CA LYS A 257 8.89 9.43 12.84
C LYS A 257 8.12 8.42 13.71
N VAL A 258 6.81 8.29 13.51
CA VAL A 258 5.94 7.47 14.36
C VAL A 258 5.80 6.05 13.80
N SER A 259 5.22 5.91 12.60
CA SER A 259 4.89 4.62 11.98
C SER A 259 6.07 3.97 11.27
N LYS A 260 7.15 4.74 10.99
CA LYS A 260 8.38 4.28 10.33
C LYS A 260 8.21 3.79 8.89
N GLU A 261 7.01 3.89 8.34
CA GLU A 261 6.69 3.56 6.96
C GLU A 261 5.61 4.52 6.46
N VAL A 262 5.81 5.07 5.27
CA VAL A 262 4.82 5.86 4.52
C VAL A 262 4.79 5.30 3.11
N GLY A 263 3.73 4.55 2.79
CA GLY A 263 3.62 3.81 1.54
C GLY A 263 2.34 4.08 0.77
N VAL A 264 2.46 4.00 -0.56
CA VAL A 264 1.34 4.07 -1.50
C VAL A 264 1.33 2.85 -2.40
N GLU A 265 0.13 2.41 -2.73
CA GLU A 265 -0.12 1.32 -3.69
C GLU A 265 -0.77 1.93 -4.94
N PHE A 266 -0.39 1.47 -6.12
CA PHE A 266 -0.96 1.91 -7.39
C PHE A 266 -0.87 0.84 -8.48
N ILE A 267 -1.72 0.96 -9.49
CA ILE A 267 -1.74 0.12 -10.68
C ILE A 267 -1.17 0.93 -11.84
N ALA A 268 -0.15 0.40 -12.49
CA ALA A 268 0.45 0.98 -13.69
C ALA A 268 0.91 -0.14 -14.63
N ARG A 269 0.61 -0.01 -15.92
CA ARG A 269 1.02 -0.97 -16.97
C ARG A 269 0.73 -2.44 -16.62
N GLY A 270 -0.51 -2.71 -16.16
CA GLY A 270 -0.99 -4.05 -15.83
C GLY A 270 -0.25 -4.70 -14.65
N ARG A 271 0.31 -3.90 -13.75
CA ARG A 271 1.04 -4.35 -12.54
C ARG A 271 0.64 -3.52 -11.35
N MET A 272 0.64 -4.15 -10.18
CA MET A 272 0.39 -3.50 -8.92
C MET A 272 1.70 -3.24 -8.19
N TRP A 273 1.92 -1.99 -7.86
CA TRP A 273 3.15 -1.47 -7.28
C TRP A 273 2.91 -1.00 -5.86
N LYS A 274 3.95 -1.13 -5.03
CA LYS A 274 4.07 -0.46 -3.75
C LYS A 274 5.35 0.38 -3.76
N LEU A 275 5.19 1.70 -3.56
CA LEU A 275 6.29 2.62 -3.28
C LEU A 275 6.18 3.06 -1.83
N ALA A 276 7.24 2.88 -1.05
CA ALA A 276 7.25 3.24 0.36
C ALA A 276 8.53 3.98 0.76
N PHE A 277 8.38 4.94 1.65
CA PHE A 277 9.47 5.53 2.42
C PHE A 277 9.50 4.84 3.78
N CYS A 278 10.67 4.34 4.17
CA CYS A 278 10.82 3.48 5.32
C CYS A 278 11.97 3.95 6.20
N VAL A 279 11.90 3.66 7.50
CA VAL A 279 13.02 3.79 8.44
C VAL A 279 13.49 2.38 8.78
N SER A 280 14.78 2.09 8.56
CA SER A 280 15.34 0.77 8.87
C SER A 280 15.25 0.52 10.39
N GLN A 281 14.63 -0.60 10.80
CA GLN A 281 14.38 -0.90 12.23
C GLN A 281 15.29 -1.97 12.83
N LYS A 282 15.85 -2.85 12.00
CA LYS A 282 16.67 -3.98 12.47
C LYS A 282 17.99 -3.99 11.71
N ASP A 283 19.06 -4.34 12.42
CA ASP A 283 20.29 -4.82 11.80
C ASP A 283 19.97 -6.16 11.13
N HIS A 284 19.53 -6.08 9.88
CA HIS A 284 19.34 -7.25 9.06
C HIS A 284 20.70 -7.75 8.60
N VAL A 285 20.91 -9.06 8.69
CA VAL A 285 22.12 -9.75 8.23
C VAL A 285 22.31 -9.64 6.71
N HIS A 286 21.26 -9.24 5.97
CA HIS A 286 21.33 -9.06 4.53
C HIS A 286 21.97 -7.71 4.17
N HIS A 287 23.10 -7.77 3.47
CA HIS A 287 23.91 -6.63 3.03
C HIS A 287 23.19 -5.57 2.17
N THR A 288 21.95 -5.82 1.77
CA THR A 288 21.16 -4.91 0.92
C THR A 288 20.30 -3.94 1.72
N ILE A 289 20.15 -4.14 3.03
CA ILE A 289 19.27 -3.31 3.86
C ILE A 289 20.10 -2.18 4.53
N PRO A 290 19.63 -0.92 4.51
CA PRO A 290 20.33 0.20 5.12
C PRO A 290 20.50 0.05 6.63
N ARG A 291 21.48 0.76 7.21
CA ARG A 291 21.76 0.77 8.65
C ARG A 291 20.52 1.12 9.46
N THR A 292 20.41 0.57 10.67
CA THR A 292 19.32 0.89 11.59
C THR A 292 19.18 2.41 11.77
N GLY A 293 17.96 2.92 11.63
CA GLY A 293 17.64 4.35 11.68
C GLY A 293 17.75 5.09 10.34
N THR A 294 18.43 4.53 9.33
CA THR A 294 18.53 5.15 8.00
C THR A 294 17.17 5.16 7.30
N TRP A 295 16.81 6.31 6.74
CA TRP A 295 15.63 6.45 5.89
C TRP A 295 15.96 5.95 4.48
N TYR A 296 15.03 5.23 3.86
CA TYR A 296 15.21 4.70 2.51
C TYR A 296 13.89 4.63 1.75
N ILE A 297 14.00 4.52 0.42
CA ILE A 297 12.87 4.31 -0.48
C ILE A 297 12.86 2.84 -0.89
N GLN A 298 11.68 2.24 -0.84
CA GLN A 298 11.41 0.88 -1.29
C GLN A 298 10.43 0.90 -2.46
N LEU A 299 10.78 0.22 -3.56
CA LEU A 299 9.87 -0.06 -4.68
C LEU A 299 9.73 -1.57 -4.85
N SER A 300 8.51 -2.08 -4.86
CA SER A 300 8.21 -3.51 -4.97
C SER A 300 6.93 -3.78 -5.77
N LEU A 301 6.83 -4.99 -6.34
CA LEU A 301 5.58 -5.50 -6.90
C LEU A 301 4.73 -6.15 -5.81
N LEU A 302 3.42 -5.92 -5.87
CA LEU A 302 2.45 -6.63 -5.03
C LEU A 302 2.02 -7.96 -5.67
N GLU A 303 1.36 -8.78 -4.86
CA GLU A 303 0.84 -10.09 -5.24
C GLU A 303 0.07 -10.07 -6.57
N ASN A 304 0.10 -11.20 -7.29
CA ASN A 304 -0.51 -11.39 -8.61
C ASN A 304 0.09 -10.56 -9.76
N SER A 305 1.02 -9.65 -9.50
CA SER A 305 1.71 -8.90 -10.56
C SER A 305 2.71 -9.79 -11.30
N PRO A 306 2.75 -9.75 -12.65
CA PRO A 306 3.76 -10.47 -13.41
C PRO A 306 5.16 -9.88 -13.17
N PRO A 307 6.21 -10.73 -13.07
CA PRO A 307 7.58 -10.25 -12.95
C PRO A 307 7.96 -9.27 -14.07
N THR A 308 8.79 -8.29 -13.75
CA THR A 308 9.21 -7.29 -14.74
C THR A 308 10.56 -6.68 -14.45
N TRP A 309 11.22 -6.28 -15.51
CA TRP A 309 12.28 -5.29 -15.41
C TRP A 309 11.67 -3.91 -15.19
N ILE A 310 12.41 -3.06 -14.49
CA ILE A 310 12.05 -1.66 -14.30
C ILE A 310 13.32 -0.83 -14.25
N ASP A 311 13.32 0.25 -15.02
CA ASP A 311 14.23 1.38 -14.84
C ASP A 311 13.39 2.57 -14.39
N SER A 312 13.75 3.16 -13.26
CA SER A 312 12.93 4.21 -12.67
C SER A 312 13.76 5.19 -11.87
N ARG A 313 13.21 6.39 -11.70
CA ARG A 313 13.75 7.43 -10.83
C ARG A 313 12.61 8.13 -10.11
N ILE A 314 12.88 8.56 -8.89
CA ILE A 314 11.98 9.40 -8.12
C ILE A 314 12.53 10.81 -8.06
N LEU A 315 11.67 11.77 -8.36
CA LEU A 315 11.93 13.20 -8.35
C LEU A 315 11.18 13.83 -7.17
N ILE A 316 11.85 14.66 -6.38
CA ILE A 316 11.24 15.38 -5.26
C ILE A 316 11.54 16.88 -5.47
N PRO A 317 10.60 17.65 -6.02
CA PRO A 317 10.78 19.08 -6.26
C PRO A 317 10.82 19.86 -4.94
N ASP A 318 11.45 21.03 -4.96
CA ASP A 318 11.34 22.01 -3.86
C ASP A 318 9.86 22.37 -3.65
N ALA A 319 9.38 22.35 -2.41
CA ALA A 319 7.98 22.61 -2.10
C ALA A 319 7.56 24.06 -2.37
N SER A 320 8.53 24.98 -2.52
CA SER A 320 8.28 26.35 -2.94
C SER A 320 7.93 26.49 -4.42
N LEU A 321 8.27 25.49 -5.23
CA LEU A 321 7.77 25.40 -6.59
C LEU A 321 6.29 25.04 -6.50
N ASN A 322 5.43 26.05 -6.68
CA ASN A 322 4.02 25.82 -6.97
C ASN A 322 3.93 25.11 -8.33
N VAL A 323 4.20 23.80 -8.33
CA VAL A 323 3.96 22.95 -9.47
C VAL A 323 2.44 22.98 -9.68
N PRO A 324 1.96 23.42 -10.86
CA PRO A 324 0.55 23.33 -11.19
C PRO A 324 0.04 21.90 -10.92
N PRO A 325 -1.24 21.74 -10.56
CA PRO A 325 -1.79 20.42 -10.31
C PRO A 325 -1.49 19.47 -11.48
N PRO A 326 -1.12 18.20 -11.20
CA PRO A 326 -0.86 17.19 -12.21
C PRO A 326 -2.09 17.05 -13.13
N GLY A 327 -1.84 17.05 -14.45
CA GLY A 327 -2.88 17.10 -15.48
C GLY A 327 -2.51 18.03 -16.64
N ASP A 328 -1.78 19.11 -16.37
CA ASP A 328 -1.16 19.91 -17.43
C ASP A 328 0.15 19.23 -17.88
N SER A 329 0.07 18.47 -18.97
CA SER A 329 1.20 17.75 -19.59
C SER A 329 2.33 18.66 -20.11
N SER A 330 2.26 19.97 -19.84
CA SER A 330 3.20 20.99 -20.30
C SER A 330 4.58 20.94 -19.63
N LEU A 331 4.79 20.07 -18.63
CA LEU A 331 6.10 19.93 -17.96
C LEU A 331 7.06 18.93 -18.63
N LEU A 332 6.64 18.25 -19.70
CA LEU A 332 7.55 17.40 -20.48
C LEU A 332 8.53 18.20 -21.37
N ASP A 333 8.38 19.54 -21.46
CA ASP A 333 9.23 20.40 -22.30
C ASP A 333 10.31 21.20 -21.56
N ILE A 334 10.44 21.08 -20.23
CA ILE A 334 11.34 21.97 -19.46
C ILE A 334 12.84 21.74 -19.70
N ASP A 335 13.27 20.59 -20.25
CA ASP A 335 14.69 20.33 -20.54
C ASP A 335 15.08 20.51 -22.03
N SER A 336 14.20 21.08 -22.86
CA SER A 336 14.51 21.41 -24.25
C SER A 336 15.33 22.71 -24.36
N GLN A 337 16.65 22.56 -24.20
CA GLN A 337 17.70 23.23 -24.99
C GLN A 337 17.79 24.77 -24.95
N PRO A 338 18.89 25.38 -24.44
CA PRO A 338 19.11 26.82 -24.57
C PRO A 338 19.29 27.18 -26.05
N SER A 339 18.27 27.80 -26.64
CA SER A 339 18.36 28.37 -27.98
C SER A 339 19.40 29.50 -27.99
N PRO A 340 20.34 29.52 -28.95
CA PRO A 340 21.35 30.56 -29.05
C PRO A 340 20.72 31.90 -29.46
N SER A 341 20.67 32.82 -28.50
CA SER A 341 20.83 34.27 -28.62
C SER A 341 20.49 34.94 -29.97
N THR A 342 19.32 35.58 -30.04
CA THR A 342 19.08 36.71 -30.95
C THR A 342 19.41 38.02 -30.21
N PRO A 343 20.29 38.88 -30.74
CA PRO A 343 20.61 40.16 -30.12
C PRO A 343 19.47 41.16 -30.32
N VAL A 344 18.86 41.64 -29.22
CA VAL A 344 17.83 42.70 -29.24
C VAL A 344 18.46 44.01 -28.76
N PRO A 345 18.20 45.16 -29.42
CA PRO A 345 18.91 46.41 -29.19
C PRO A 345 18.54 47.09 -27.87
N ALA A 346 19.51 47.83 -27.34
CA ALA A 346 19.45 48.60 -26.12
C ALA A 346 18.46 49.77 -26.22
N SER A 347 17.37 49.70 -25.47
CA SER A 347 16.53 50.86 -25.15
C SER A 347 16.80 51.28 -23.72
N THR A 348 17.58 52.35 -23.60
CA THR A 348 17.84 53.12 -22.38
C THR A 348 16.56 53.81 -21.91
N SER A 349 15.97 53.27 -20.85
CA SER A 349 15.00 53.97 -20.00
C SER A 349 15.49 53.91 -18.56
N PHE A 350 16.40 54.83 -18.23
CA PHE A 350 16.71 55.21 -16.86
C PHE A 350 15.61 56.19 -16.42
N PHE A 351 14.83 55.85 -15.38
CA PHE A 351 14.36 56.74 -14.30
C PHE A 351 13.23 56.05 -13.49
N GLY A 352 13.49 55.83 -12.19
CA GLY A 352 12.50 55.98 -11.12
C GLY A 352 11.52 54.84 -10.80
N SER A 353 11.99 53.81 -10.08
CA SER A 353 11.17 53.16 -9.04
C SER A 353 12.04 52.43 -8.01
N LEU A 354 12.27 53.08 -6.87
CA LEU A 354 12.98 52.57 -5.69
C LEU A 354 12.02 51.79 -4.76
N ALA A 355 11.19 50.90 -5.31
CA ALA A 355 10.49 49.90 -4.52
C ALA A 355 11.42 48.68 -4.40
N GLY A 356 11.89 48.41 -3.18
CA GLY A 356 12.78 47.29 -2.84
C GLY A 356 12.22 45.96 -3.33
N ARG A 357 12.71 45.51 -4.48
CA ARG A 357 12.42 44.19 -5.03
C ARG A 357 13.07 43.17 -4.10
N ALA A 358 12.30 42.66 -3.14
CA ALA A 358 12.69 41.50 -2.36
C ALA A 358 13.12 40.41 -3.34
N SER A 359 14.41 40.08 -3.36
CA SER A 359 14.96 39.06 -4.24
C SER A 359 14.25 37.75 -3.90
N GLN A 360 13.39 37.30 -4.80
CA GLN A 360 12.74 36.00 -4.66
C GLN A 360 13.86 34.95 -4.51
N PRO A 361 13.81 34.11 -3.47
CA PRO A 361 14.82 33.09 -3.27
C PRO A 361 14.87 32.19 -4.50
N LYS A 362 16.09 31.95 -5.02
CA LYS A 362 16.27 31.02 -6.15
C LYS A 362 15.77 29.63 -5.71
N PRO A 363 14.93 28.95 -6.52
CA PRO A 363 14.41 27.65 -6.16
C PRO A 363 15.55 26.64 -5.99
N LYS A 364 15.44 25.74 -5.01
CA LYS A 364 16.44 24.69 -4.83
C LYS A 364 16.29 23.63 -5.92
N PRO A 365 17.38 22.92 -6.26
CA PRO A 365 17.32 21.88 -7.27
C PRO A 365 16.39 20.73 -6.84
N THR A 366 15.74 20.09 -7.81
CA THR A 366 14.94 18.88 -7.58
C THR A 366 15.85 17.74 -7.15
N ILE A 367 15.47 17.00 -6.10
CA ILE A 367 16.16 15.77 -5.72
C ILE A 367 15.82 14.70 -6.76
N SER A 368 16.82 14.01 -7.30
CA SER A 368 16.63 12.87 -8.20
C SER A 368 17.33 11.64 -7.63
N LEU A 369 16.60 10.55 -7.44
CA LEU A 369 17.13 9.27 -6.95
C LEU A 369 16.76 8.16 -7.93
N ARG A 370 17.74 7.42 -8.44
CA ARG A 370 17.50 6.28 -9.32
C ARG A 370 17.09 5.05 -8.51
N LEU A 371 16.01 4.40 -8.92
CA LEU A 371 15.48 3.15 -8.36
C LEU A 371 15.65 2.06 -9.43
N GLN A 372 16.76 1.32 -9.36
CA GLN A 372 17.13 0.33 -10.37
C GLN A 372 17.23 -1.08 -9.76
N ALA A 373 16.57 -2.05 -10.37
CA ALA A 373 16.76 -3.47 -10.05
C ALA A 373 17.85 -4.07 -10.96
N ARG A 374 18.69 -4.96 -10.40
CA ARG A 374 19.66 -5.72 -11.19
C ARG A 374 19.05 -6.92 -11.90
N ASP A 375 17.96 -7.44 -11.33
CA ASP A 375 17.20 -8.58 -11.81
C ASP A 375 15.74 -8.18 -12.06
N GLN A 376 14.95 -9.09 -12.64
CA GLN A 376 13.51 -8.89 -12.71
C GLN A 376 12.93 -8.79 -11.30
N LEU A 377 12.16 -7.73 -11.08
CA LEU A 377 11.37 -7.58 -9.88
C LEU A 377 10.23 -8.59 -9.93
N SER A 378 10.06 -9.38 -8.86
CA SER A 378 8.95 -10.32 -8.71
C SER A 378 8.14 -9.97 -7.47
N ALA A 379 6.83 -10.21 -7.52
CA ALA A 379 5.99 -10.11 -6.32
C ALA A 379 6.55 -10.98 -5.18
N ALA A 380 6.48 -10.48 -3.95
CA ALA A 380 6.98 -11.19 -2.78
C ALA A 380 6.16 -12.47 -2.53
N ASN A 381 6.64 -13.60 -3.04
CA ASN A 381 6.09 -14.91 -2.72
C ASN A 381 6.79 -15.48 -1.48
N LYS A 382 6.02 -16.10 -0.58
CA LYS A 382 6.49 -16.65 0.71
C LYS A 382 7.68 -17.62 0.61
N SER A 383 7.99 -18.16 -0.57
CA SER A 383 9.03 -19.17 -0.79
C SER A 383 10.20 -18.70 -1.66
N SER A 384 10.20 -17.47 -2.16
CA SER A 384 11.20 -17.00 -3.11
C SER A 384 12.31 -16.23 -2.39
N PHE A 385 13.56 -16.68 -2.56
CA PHE A 385 14.76 -15.95 -2.14
C PHE A 385 15.18 -14.86 -3.14
N HIS A 386 14.45 -14.67 -4.24
CA HIS A 386 14.77 -13.64 -5.23
C HIS A 386 14.44 -12.23 -4.75
N GLN A 387 15.19 -11.25 -5.25
CA GLN A 387 15.04 -9.84 -4.91
C GLN A 387 13.63 -9.34 -5.26
N SER A 388 12.76 -9.23 -4.26
CA SER A 388 11.36 -8.78 -4.43
C SER A 388 11.21 -7.25 -4.39
N SER A 389 12.28 -6.52 -4.09
CA SER A 389 12.25 -5.09 -3.83
C SER A 389 13.57 -4.38 -4.16
N ILE A 390 13.45 -3.13 -4.59
CA ILE A 390 14.55 -2.17 -4.74
C ILE A 390 14.60 -1.33 -3.47
N HIS A 391 15.79 -1.12 -2.91
CA HIS A 391 16.01 -0.28 -1.74
C HIS A 391 17.05 0.80 -2.05
N VAL A 392 16.71 2.06 -1.79
CA VAL A 392 17.63 3.20 -1.99
C VAL A 392 17.71 4.04 -0.72
N PRO A 393 18.84 3.99 0.02
CA PRO A 393 19.08 4.86 1.16
C PRO A 393 19.02 6.34 0.76
N LEU A 394 18.31 7.16 1.54
CA LEU A 394 18.27 8.61 1.32
C LEU A 394 19.62 9.27 1.64
N GLU A 395 20.43 8.66 2.50
CA GLU A 395 21.78 9.14 2.85
C GLU A 395 22.74 9.19 1.64
N ASN A 396 22.43 8.47 0.55
CA ASN A 396 23.21 8.51 -0.69
C ASN A 396 23.12 9.85 -1.43
N SER A 397 22.19 10.73 -1.05
CA SER A 397 22.06 12.09 -1.59
C SER A 397 21.91 13.08 -0.45
N LEU A 398 22.82 14.07 -0.37
CA LEU A 398 22.78 15.10 0.68
C LEU A 398 21.45 15.86 0.71
N MET A 399 20.85 16.09 -0.47
CA MET A 399 19.56 16.76 -0.58
C MET A 399 18.42 15.85 -0.12
N ALA A 400 18.44 14.56 -0.47
CA ALA A 400 17.43 13.60 -0.02
C ALA A 400 17.50 13.33 1.48
N ASN A 401 18.71 13.23 2.03
CA ASN A 401 18.94 13.12 3.47
C ASN A 401 18.35 14.31 4.24
N SER A 402 18.17 15.47 3.60
CA SER A 402 17.55 16.63 4.24
C SER A 402 16.07 16.40 4.64
N LEU A 403 15.39 15.42 4.04
CA LEU A 403 13.99 15.09 4.30
C LEU A 403 13.72 14.63 5.73
N GLN A 404 14.75 14.18 6.46
CA GLN A 404 14.59 13.73 7.85
C GLN A 404 14.56 14.89 8.87
N TYR A 405 15.04 16.08 8.49
CA TYR A 405 15.15 17.22 9.39
C TYR A 405 13.93 18.14 9.28
N ALA A 406 13.51 18.68 10.42
CA ALA A 406 12.45 19.68 10.46
C ALA A 406 12.87 20.94 9.67
N GLY A 407 11.93 21.55 8.96
CA GLY A 407 12.19 22.73 8.12
C GLY A 407 12.84 22.41 6.77
N SER A 408 12.85 21.14 6.34
CA SER A 408 13.24 20.78 4.98
C SER A 408 12.36 21.52 3.97
N SER A 409 12.98 22.18 3.00
CA SER A 409 12.28 22.92 1.93
C SER A 409 11.53 22.03 0.94
N TYR A 410 11.75 20.71 0.98
CA TYR A 410 11.04 19.75 0.14
C TYR A 410 9.73 19.28 0.79
N ILE A 411 9.46 19.69 2.03
CA ILE A 411 8.21 19.43 2.73
C ILE A 411 7.36 20.70 2.64
N GLY A 412 6.13 20.54 2.15
CA GLY A 412 5.16 21.62 2.04
C GLY A 412 4.79 22.20 3.41
N ALA A 413 4.28 23.43 3.40
CA ALA A 413 3.78 24.08 4.60
C ALA A 413 2.61 23.32 5.26
N ASP A 414 1.95 22.42 4.51
CA ASP A 414 0.91 21.49 4.96
C ASP A 414 1.46 20.14 5.46
N ASP A 415 2.76 20.06 5.75
CA ASP A 415 3.49 18.83 6.10
C ASP A 415 3.43 17.74 5.00
N SER A 416 3.09 18.08 3.75
CA SER A 416 3.03 17.12 2.65
C SER A 416 4.38 16.96 1.96
N LEU A 417 4.69 15.74 1.52
CA LEU A 417 5.80 15.48 0.58
C LEU A 417 5.21 15.26 -0.82
N ARG A 418 5.65 16.08 -1.78
CA ARG A 418 5.35 15.85 -3.20
C ARG A 418 6.48 15.06 -3.84
N ALA A 419 6.16 14.02 -4.59
CA ALA A 419 7.14 13.23 -5.31
C ALA A 419 6.57 12.76 -6.65
N ARG A 420 7.46 12.54 -7.62
CA ARG A 420 7.12 12.03 -8.95
C ARG A 420 7.98 10.82 -9.26
N LEU A 421 7.37 9.66 -9.46
CA LEU A 421 8.05 8.46 -9.93
C LEU A 421 7.93 8.41 -11.46
N GLU A 422 9.07 8.43 -12.14
CA GLU A 422 9.15 8.18 -13.58
C GLU A 422 9.73 6.78 -13.79
N ALA A 423 9.02 5.94 -14.53
CA ALA A 423 9.39 4.54 -14.66
C ALA A 423 9.13 4.01 -16.06
N LYS A 424 9.96 3.05 -16.49
CA LYS A 424 9.80 2.31 -17.73
C LYS A 424 10.00 0.82 -17.49
N LEU A 425 9.09 -0.01 -17.99
CA LEU A 425 9.18 -1.46 -17.96
C LEU A 425 10.16 -1.99 -19.01
N ALA A 426 11.45 -1.71 -18.80
CA ALA A 426 12.53 -2.14 -19.68
C ALA A 426 13.69 -2.70 -18.86
N LYS A 427 14.48 -3.59 -19.47
CA LYS A 427 15.75 -4.00 -18.89
C LYS A 427 16.61 -2.75 -18.76
N PRO A 428 17.23 -2.48 -17.60
CA PRO A 428 18.11 -1.34 -17.47
C PRO A 428 19.28 -1.51 -18.46
N GLU A 429 19.29 -0.67 -19.49
CA GLU A 429 20.46 -0.55 -20.36
C GLU A 429 21.53 0.22 -19.58
N ALA A 430 22.81 -0.04 -19.89
CA ALA A 430 23.92 0.45 -19.08
C ALA A 430 23.95 2.00 -18.96
N GLU A 431 23.23 2.76 -19.79
CA GLU A 431 23.46 4.20 -19.87
C GLU A 431 22.32 5.11 -20.40
N CYS A 432 21.03 4.71 -20.45
CA CYS A 432 20.00 5.68 -20.84
C CYS A 432 18.63 5.47 -20.18
N VAL A 433 18.18 6.47 -19.42
CA VAL A 433 16.87 6.49 -18.75
C VAL A 433 16.13 7.72 -19.22
N ILE A 434 15.37 7.55 -20.31
CA ILE A 434 14.35 8.50 -20.77
C ILE A 434 14.97 9.84 -21.23
N CYS A 435 15.28 9.92 -22.53
CA CYS A 435 15.57 11.19 -23.22
C CYS A 435 14.31 12.00 -23.41
#